data_AF-A0A0X1KI50-F1
#
_entry.id   AF-A0A0X1KI50-F1
#
_cell.length_a   1.000
_cell.length_b   1.000
_cell.length_c   1.000
_cell.angle_alpha   90.00
_cell.angle_beta   90.00
_cell.angle_gamma   90.00
#
_symmetry.space_group_name_H-M   'P 1'
#
loop_
_entity.id
_entity.type
_entity.pdbx_description
1 polymer ?
#
loop_
_entity_poly.entity_id
_entity_poly.type
_entity_poly.pdbx_seq_one_letter_code
_entity_poly.pdbx_strand_id
1 'polypeptide(L)'
;MTTSEARVVEPLAKFHAKVYVKGRIRIINNEREFLGLTDGDIVKLIIRTLDEEKKPIARAYFEGMLVSGGNVTIPKDLIQKLNIKKGDMVEVLLVGYTKLNEIIPKEHYRLLKQFKYGKFKLITADEEKQLLESITSILY
;
A
#
# COMPACT_ATOMS: atom_id res chain seq x y z
N MET A 1 -0.38 46.61 -6.42
CA MET A 1 -0.02 45.27 -6.91
C MET A 1 0.32 44.43 -5.69
N THR A 2 -0.64 43.64 -5.20
CA THR A 2 -0.45 42.74 -4.06
C THR A 2 0.15 41.44 -4.57
N THR A 3 1.44 41.24 -4.30
CA THR A 3 2.15 39.97 -4.53
C THR A 3 1.41 38.91 -3.72
N SER A 4 0.71 37.97 -4.38
CA SER A 4 0.14 36.83 -3.68
C SER A 4 1.31 36.00 -3.15
N GLU A 5 1.54 36.02 -1.84
CA GLU A 5 2.47 35.10 -1.21
C GLU A 5 2.03 33.67 -1.57
N ALA A 6 2.85 33.00 -2.37
CA ALA A 6 2.60 31.61 -2.74
C ALA A 6 2.65 30.79 -1.46
N ARG A 7 1.49 30.28 -1.01
CA ARG A 7 1.41 29.37 0.14
C ARG A 7 2.23 28.12 -0.19
N VAL A 8 3.33 27.93 0.52
CA VAL A 8 4.14 26.71 0.41
C VAL A 8 3.33 25.57 1.01
N VAL A 9 2.95 24.58 0.18
CA VAL A 9 2.25 23.37 0.62
C VAL A 9 3.27 22.24 0.68
N GLU A 10 3.53 21.74 1.88
CA GLU A 10 4.50 20.67 2.13
C GLU A 10 3.83 19.29 2.22
N PRO A 11 4.48 18.21 1.74
CA PRO A 11 4.02 16.85 1.98
C PRO A 11 4.23 16.46 3.46
N LEU A 12 3.53 15.43 3.92
CA LEU A 12 3.72 14.86 5.26
C LEU A 12 5.12 14.25 5.42
N ALA A 13 5.62 13.63 4.35
CA ALA A 13 6.98 13.12 4.31
C ALA A 13 7.50 13.12 2.88
N LYS A 14 8.81 13.27 2.73
CA LYS A 14 9.53 13.18 1.46
C LYS A 14 10.74 12.28 1.62
N PHE A 15 10.84 11.22 0.82
CA PHE A 15 11.95 10.28 0.88
C PHE A 15 12.17 9.59 -0.47
N HIS A 16 13.27 8.85 -0.59
CA HIS A 16 13.56 8.04 -1.77
C HIS A 16 13.34 6.56 -1.45
N ALA A 17 12.78 5.82 -2.40
CA ALA A 17 12.50 4.39 -2.23
C ALA A 17 12.98 3.59 -3.45
N LYS A 18 13.56 2.43 -3.17
CA LYS A 18 13.91 1.45 -4.20
C LYS A 18 12.66 0.67 -4.62
N VAL A 19 12.49 0.50 -5.92
CA VAL A 19 11.41 -0.31 -6.48
C VAL A 19 11.81 -1.78 -6.48
N TYR A 20 11.05 -2.58 -5.74
CA TYR A 20 11.19 -4.03 -5.67
C TYR A 20 10.32 -4.75 -6.71
N VAL A 21 10.34 -6.08 -6.68
CA VAL A 21 9.55 -6.92 -7.59
C VAL A 21 8.07 -6.53 -7.56
N LYS A 22 7.45 -6.52 -8.74
CA LYS A 22 6.05 -6.12 -8.96
C LYS A 22 5.75 -4.66 -8.54
N GLY A 23 6.74 -3.77 -8.56
CA GLY A 23 6.52 -2.35 -8.25
C GLY A 23 6.30 -2.04 -6.77
N ARG A 24 6.75 -2.94 -5.87
CA ARG A 24 6.65 -2.72 -4.43
C ARG A 24 7.65 -1.66 -3.99
N ILE A 25 7.19 -0.70 -3.20
CA ILE A 25 8.02 0.27 -2.48
C ILE A 25 7.70 0.17 -0.99
N ARG A 26 8.64 0.59 -0.14
CA ARG A 26 8.46 0.56 1.31
C ARG A 26 8.36 1.98 1.86
N ILE A 27 7.32 2.23 2.65
CA ILE A 27 7.23 3.43 3.48
C ILE A 27 8.18 3.22 4.67
N ILE A 28 9.11 4.17 4.85
CA ILE A 28 10.13 4.12 5.89
C ILE A 28 9.51 3.98 7.28
N ASN A 29 10.15 3.18 8.14
CA ASN A 29 9.58 2.74 9.41
C ASN A 29 9.23 3.92 10.33
N ASN A 30 10.15 4.88 10.45
CA ASN A 30 9.99 6.05 11.31
C ASN A 30 8.74 6.86 10.94
N GLU A 31 8.44 7.04 9.65
CA GLU A 31 7.23 7.76 9.22
C GLU A 31 5.96 7.00 9.57
N ARG A 32 5.98 5.67 9.45
CA ARG A 32 4.83 4.85 9.84
C ARG A 32 4.59 4.91 11.34
N GLU A 33 5.63 4.84 12.15
CA GLU A 33 5.54 4.97 13.61
C GLU A 33 5.05 6.35 14.01
N PHE A 34 5.64 7.41 13.45
CA PHE A 34 5.27 8.80 13.72
C PHE A 34 3.79 9.08 13.41
N LEU A 35 3.28 8.56 12.29
CA LEU A 35 1.88 8.75 11.87
C LEU A 35 0.92 7.71 12.47
N GLY A 36 1.44 6.71 13.17
CA GLY A 36 0.67 5.58 13.71
C GLY A 36 -0.02 4.76 12.61
N LEU A 37 0.67 4.53 11.50
CA LEU A 37 0.20 3.75 10.36
C LEU A 37 0.47 2.26 10.55
N THR A 38 -0.54 1.46 10.24
CA THR A 38 -0.50 0.00 10.37
C THR A 38 -0.85 -0.68 9.05
N ASP A 39 -0.58 -1.99 8.96
CA ASP A 39 -1.04 -2.77 7.82
C ASP A 39 -2.55 -2.57 7.65
N GLY A 40 -3.01 -2.42 6.41
CA GLY A 40 -4.41 -2.22 6.03
C GLY A 40 -4.79 -0.76 5.88
N ASP A 41 -4.02 0.18 6.41
CA ASP A 41 -4.29 1.61 6.20
C ASP A 41 -3.98 2.02 4.75
N ILE A 42 -4.67 3.04 4.24
CA ILE A 42 -4.46 3.56 2.90
C ILE A 42 -3.52 4.77 2.99
N VAL A 43 -2.49 4.80 2.16
CA VAL A 43 -1.61 5.96 2.00
C VAL A 43 -1.84 6.62 0.64
N LYS A 44 -1.77 7.94 0.62
CA LYS A 44 -1.90 8.78 -0.58
C LYS A 44 -0.50 9.27 -0.97
N LEU A 45 -0.03 8.83 -2.12
CA LEU A 45 1.36 8.99 -2.53
C LEU A 45 1.43 9.74 -3.85
N ILE A 46 2.42 10.63 -3.95
CA ILE A 46 2.95 11.07 -5.23
C ILE A 46 4.31 10.40 -5.40
N ILE A 47 4.47 9.65 -6.48
CA ILE A 47 5.77 9.12 -6.90
C ILE A 47 6.34 9.98 -8.01
N ARG A 48 7.66 10.14 -8.02
CA ARG A 48 8.38 10.81 -9.07
C ARG A 48 9.54 9.95 -9.54
N THR A 49 9.61 9.71 -10.85
CA THR A 49 10.79 9.09 -11.47
C THR A 49 11.86 10.15 -11.65
N LEU A 50 13.11 9.73 -11.60
CA LEU A 50 14.27 10.61 -11.62
C LEU A 50 15.09 10.37 -12.90
N ASP A 51 15.71 11.41 -13.43
CA ASP A 51 16.76 11.28 -14.45
C ASP A 51 18.13 10.94 -13.82
N GLU A 52 19.17 10.89 -14.66
CA GLU A 52 20.55 10.63 -14.25
C GLU A 52 21.11 11.71 -13.31
N GLU A 53 20.60 12.94 -13.40
CA GLU A 53 20.94 14.06 -12.51
C GLU A 53 20.10 14.05 -11.23
N LYS A 54 19.29 13.01 -11.01
CA LYS A 54 18.38 12.84 -9.87
C LYS A 54 17.28 13.90 -9.81
N LYS A 55 16.90 14.48 -10.93
CA LYS A 55 15.82 15.45 -11.04
C LYS A 55 14.50 14.74 -11.42
N PRO A 56 13.37 15.15 -10.82
CA PRO A 56 12.07 14.58 -11.16
C PRO A 56 11.62 14.85 -12.61
N ILE A 57 11.45 13.78 -13.40
CA ILE A 57 11.03 13.85 -14.81
C ILE A 57 9.55 13.52 -15.04
N ALA A 58 9.00 12.54 -14.31
CA ALA A 58 7.58 12.20 -14.39
C ALA A 58 7.00 12.05 -12.98
N ARG A 59 5.68 12.25 -12.86
CA ARG A 59 4.98 12.27 -11.57
C ARG A 59 3.66 11.51 -11.70
N ALA A 60 3.30 10.73 -10.70
CA ALA A 60 1.97 10.13 -10.61
C ALA A 60 1.46 10.12 -9.18
N TYR A 61 0.16 10.36 -9.04
CA TYR A 61 -0.57 10.18 -7.79
C TYR A 61 -1.22 8.79 -7.78
N PHE A 62 -1.21 8.13 -6.62
CA PHE A 62 -2.06 6.99 -6.37
C PHE A 62 -2.33 6.79 -4.88
N GLU A 63 -3.38 6.02 -4.59
CA GLU A 63 -3.68 5.54 -3.25
C GLU A 63 -3.33 4.06 -3.17
N GLY A 64 -2.65 3.66 -2.10
CA GLY A 64 -2.17 2.30 -1.92
C GLY A 64 -2.38 1.81 -0.50
N MET A 65 -2.82 0.56 -0.37
CA MET A 65 -2.94 -0.08 0.94
C MET A 65 -1.55 -0.49 1.45
N LEU A 66 -1.27 -0.15 2.71
CA LEU A 66 -0.12 -0.65 3.43
C LEU A 66 -0.29 -2.15 3.71
N VAL A 67 0.71 -2.92 3.35
CA VAL A 67 0.80 -4.35 3.67
C VAL A 67 2.05 -4.63 4.49
N SER A 68 2.17 -5.89 4.92
CA SER A 68 3.25 -6.37 5.80
C SER A 68 4.61 -5.77 5.48
N GLY A 69 5.27 -5.27 6.53
CA GLY A 69 6.57 -4.61 6.45
C GLY A 69 6.52 -3.22 5.82
N GLY A 70 5.37 -2.54 5.86
CA GLY A 70 5.20 -1.18 5.35
C GLY A 70 5.27 -1.07 3.83
N ASN A 71 4.97 -2.16 3.12
CA ASN A 71 5.03 -2.17 1.67
C ASN A 71 3.76 -1.58 1.07
N VAL A 72 3.92 -0.94 -0.08
CA VAL A 72 2.84 -0.45 -0.95
C VAL A 72 3.20 -0.82 -2.38
N THR A 73 2.21 -1.19 -3.19
CA THR A 73 2.44 -1.59 -4.58
C THR A 73 2.02 -0.46 -5.51
N ILE A 74 2.94 0.01 -6.35
CA ILE A 74 2.61 0.95 -7.43
C ILE A 74 1.68 0.23 -8.42
N PRO A 75 0.53 0.80 -8.79
CA PRO A 75 -0.38 0.20 -9.77
C PRO A 75 0.34 -0.16 -11.08
N LYS A 76 0.02 -1.34 -11.63
CA LYS A 76 0.67 -1.88 -12.84
C LYS A 76 0.61 -0.89 -14.01
N ASP A 77 -0.51 -0.22 -14.19
CA ASP A 77 -0.70 0.77 -15.26
C ASP A 77 0.24 1.97 -15.10
N LEU A 78 0.52 2.40 -13.86
CA LEU A 78 1.48 3.46 -13.60
C LEU A 78 2.92 3.01 -13.84
N ILE A 79 3.25 1.77 -13.45
CA ILE A 79 4.57 1.18 -13.76
C ILE A 79 4.83 1.21 -15.26
N GLN A 80 3.84 0.79 -16.06
CA GLN A 80 3.95 0.78 -17.52
C GLN A 80 4.05 2.19 -18.10
N LYS A 81 3.14 3.10 -17.71
CA LYS A 81 3.12 4.49 -18.21
C LYS A 81 4.38 5.27 -17.86
N LEU A 82 4.98 5.01 -16.70
CA LEU A 82 6.19 5.69 -16.23
C LEU A 82 7.48 4.92 -16.53
N ASN A 83 7.38 3.77 -17.21
CA ASN A 83 8.51 2.88 -17.52
C ASN A 83 9.37 2.53 -16.28
N ILE A 84 8.72 2.32 -15.13
CA ILE A 84 9.39 1.99 -13.87
C ILE A 84 9.84 0.53 -13.91
N LYS A 85 11.07 0.26 -13.50
CA LYS A 85 11.69 -1.07 -13.47
C LYS A 85 12.08 -1.47 -12.05
N LYS A 86 12.23 -2.78 -11.85
CA LYS A 86 12.80 -3.31 -10.60
C LYS A 86 14.23 -2.79 -10.46
N GLY A 87 14.54 -2.22 -9.31
CA GLY A 87 15.86 -1.67 -8.99
C GLY A 87 15.92 -0.15 -9.06
N ASP A 88 14.97 0.48 -9.76
CA ASP A 88 14.91 1.93 -9.88
C ASP A 88 14.73 2.62 -8.52
N MET A 89 15.21 3.86 -8.44
CA MET A 89 14.96 4.75 -7.31
C MET A 89 13.89 5.76 -7.72
N VAL A 90 12.86 5.90 -6.88
CA VAL A 90 11.81 6.91 -7.04
C VAL A 90 11.81 7.85 -5.84
N GLU A 91 11.51 9.12 -6.07
CA GLU A 91 11.17 10.06 -5.00
C GLU A 91 9.70 9.86 -4.63
N VAL A 92 9.42 9.71 -3.35
CA VAL A 92 8.08 9.45 -2.80
C VAL A 92 7.71 10.62 -1.90
N LEU A 93 6.53 11.18 -2.15
CA LEU A 93 5.91 12.18 -1.30
C LEU A 93 4.66 11.55 -0.70
N LEU A 94 4.64 11.43 0.61
CA LEU A 94 3.43 11.07 1.36
C LEU A 94 2.61 12.34 1.55
N VAL A 95 1.43 12.40 0.95
CA VAL A 95 0.57 13.61 0.97
C VAL A 95 -0.68 13.44 1.82
N GLY A 96 -0.96 12.22 2.27
CA GLY A 96 -2.10 11.92 3.14
C GLY A 96 -2.19 10.43 3.45
N TYR A 97 -3.11 10.09 4.35
CA TYR A 97 -3.41 8.69 4.68
C TYR A 97 -4.84 8.56 5.23
N THR A 98 -5.28 7.32 5.38
CA THR A 98 -6.60 6.97 5.89
C THR A 98 -6.47 5.71 6.72
N LYS A 99 -6.79 5.82 8.01
CA LYS A 99 -6.72 4.73 8.98
C LYS A 99 -7.99 3.89 8.90
N LEU A 100 -7.90 2.67 8.40
CA LEU A 100 -9.11 1.88 8.09
C LEU A 100 -9.88 1.49 9.35
N ASN A 101 -9.18 1.30 10.47
CA ASN A 101 -9.78 1.00 11.77
C ASN A 101 -10.57 2.16 12.38
N GLU A 102 -10.40 3.39 11.87
CA GLU A 102 -11.14 4.57 12.32
C GLU A 102 -12.43 4.78 11.51
N ILE A 103 -12.51 4.20 10.31
CA ILE A 103 -13.66 4.31 9.41
C ILE A 103 -14.59 3.10 9.54
N ILE A 104 -14.00 1.91 9.61
CA ILE A 104 -14.77 0.66 9.62
C ILE A 104 -15.12 0.31 11.06
N PRO A 105 -16.40 0.08 11.39
CA PRO A 105 -16.81 -0.39 12.72
C PRO A 105 -16.00 -1.61 13.15
N LYS A 106 -15.67 -1.69 14.44
CA LYS A 106 -14.67 -2.64 14.97
C LYS A 106 -15.01 -4.10 14.65
N GLU A 107 -16.29 -4.47 14.68
CA GLU A 107 -16.81 -5.78 14.34
C GLU A 107 -16.48 -6.18 12.90
N HIS A 108 -16.67 -5.28 11.93
CA HIS A 108 -16.37 -5.53 10.52
C HIS A 108 -14.85 -5.49 10.25
N TYR A 109 -14.12 -4.61 10.94
CA TYR A 109 -12.67 -4.55 10.82
C TYR A 109 -11.98 -5.82 11.35
N ARG A 110 -12.55 -6.48 12.38
CA ARG A 110 -12.08 -7.78 12.87
C ARG A 110 -12.18 -8.87 11.81
N LEU A 111 -13.24 -8.89 10.98
CA LEU A 111 -13.38 -9.84 9.89
C LEU A 111 -12.25 -9.66 8.87
N LEU A 112 -11.94 -8.42 8.48
CA LEU A 112 -10.84 -8.11 7.56
C LEU A 112 -9.48 -8.57 8.12
N LYS A 113 -9.27 -8.45 9.43
CA LYS A 113 -8.03 -8.92 10.08
C LYS A 113 -7.90 -10.44 10.15
N GLN A 114 -9.01 -11.19 10.16
CA GLN A 114 -8.95 -12.67 10.22
C GLN A 114 -8.31 -13.28 8.98
N PHE A 115 -8.44 -12.63 7.81
CA PHE A 115 -7.81 -13.07 6.57
C PHE A 115 -6.33 -12.66 6.44
N LYS A 116 -5.80 -11.88 7.38
CA LYS A 116 -4.44 -11.32 7.32
C LYS A 116 -3.34 -12.24 7.80
N TYR A 117 -3.70 -13.25 8.59
CA TYR A 117 -2.77 -14.24 9.10
C TYR A 117 -3.22 -15.62 8.65
N GLY A 118 -2.29 -16.35 8.04
CA GLY A 118 -2.47 -17.70 7.54
C GLY A 118 -2.88 -18.69 8.63
N LYS A 119 -4.15 -18.67 9.00
CA LYS A 119 -4.82 -19.80 9.61
C LYS A 119 -5.12 -20.81 8.51
N PHE A 120 -4.07 -21.36 7.92
CA PHE A 120 -4.20 -22.56 7.11
C PHE A 120 -4.06 -23.75 8.06
N LYS A 121 -4.95 -24.73 7.89
CA LYS A 121 -4.79 -26.05 8.49
C LYS A 121 -4.38 -26.98 7.36
N LEU A 122 -3.29 -27.72 7.54
CA LEU A 122 -3.02 -28.86 6.65
C LEU A 122 -4.08 -29.91 6.94
N ILE A 123 -4.84 -30.27 5.92
CA ILE A 123 -5.91 -31.26 6.03
C ILE A 123 -5.51 -32.55 5.32
N THR A 124 -5.99 -33.68 5.81
CA THR A 124 -5.86 -34.98 5.12
C THR A 124 -6.92 -35.14 4.04
N ALA A 125 -6.78 -36.15 3.17
CA ALA A 125 -7.76 -36.46 2.14
C ALA A 125 -9.16 -36.78 2.73
N ASP A 126 -9.21 -37.40 3.91
CA ASP A 126 -10.48 -37.69 4.60
C ASP A 126 -11.13 -36.41 5.13
N GLU A 127 -10.34 -35.49 5.67
CA GLU A 127 -10.81 -34.17 6.12
C GLU A 127 -11.27 -33.30 4.93
N GLU A 128 -10.60 -33.39 3.79
CA GLU A 128 -11.02 -32.75 2.53
C GLU A 128 -12.39 -33.26 2.08
N LYS A 129 -12.58 -34.59 2.04
CA LYS A 129 -13.86 -35.20 1.68
C LYS A 129 -15.00 -34.74 2.60
N GLN A 130 -14.76 -34.72 3.91
CA GLN A 130 -15.74 -34.24 4.89
C GLN A 130 -16.11 -32.76 4.69
N LEU A 131 -15.12 -31.91 4.40
CA LEU A 131 -15.37 -30.50 4.12
C LEU A 131 -16.22 -30.31 2.86
N LEU A 132 -15.91 -31.02 1.76
CA LEU A 132 -16.67 -30.94 0.52
C LEU A 132 -18.12 -31.41 0.68
N GLU A 133 -18.33 -32.50 1.42
CA GLU A 133 -19.68 -33.01 1.73
C GLU A 133 -20.48 -32.00 2.57
N SER A 134 -19.84 -31.35 3.55
CA SER A 134 -20.49 -30.34 4.40
C SER A 134 -20.90 -29.07 3.66
N ILE A 135 -20.15 -28.66 2.63
CA ILE A 135 -20.49 -27.49 1.81
C ILE A 135 -21.67 -27.81 0.89
N THR A 136 -21.74 -29.03 0.38
CA THR A 136 -22.80 -29.46 -0.53
C THR A 136 -24.15 -29.53 0.18
N SER A 137 -24.20 -29.90 1.47
CA SER A 137 -25.47 -29.92 2.24
C SER A 137 -26.00 -28.54 2.64
N ILE A 138 -25.18 -27.48 2.55
CA ILE A 138 -25.61 -26.10 2.82
C ILE A 138 -26.25 -25.46 1.58
N LEU A 139 -26.04 -26.05 0.40
CA LEU A 139 -26.49 -25.52 -0.89
C LEU A 139 -27.78 -26.18 -1.42
N TYR A 140 -28.36 -27.13 -0.69
CA TYR A 140 -29.64 -27.80 -0.96
C TYR A 140 -30.54 -27.72 0.27
#